data_AF-A0A7Z9XKB4-F1
#
_entry.id   AF-A0A7Z9XKB4-F1
#
_cell.length_a   1.000
_cell.length_b   1.000
_cell.length_c   1.000
_cell.angle_alpha   90.00
_cell.angle_beta   90.00
_cell.angle_gamma   90.00
#
_symmetry.space_group_name_H-M   'P 1'
#
loop_
_entity.id
_entity.type
_entity.pdbx_description
1 polymer ?
#
loop_
_entity_poly.entity_id
_entity_poly.type
_entity_poly.pdbx_seq_one_letter_code
_entity_poly.pdbx_strand_id
1 'polypeptide(L)'
;MTGDCSPNLMPQLEIQTIPLTPPATVAKARLAVLRAEPGARLLFLLPDDADNFAHLPRLKALRQAADNASVQIGLATRDKDIHDFAQKARIPTYKSEEAARRRWRWPRPEPPLPPPHKMRPAYIPAPPGGTAVQRAPAIVTQPEGTVLWGEPRAKKDRSWLRGLVYVAFIGLVALMLLGVTWYLLPQATVTLIPARTTVISSVELAARTGIEEPDYLNMLAPARVVQARVEGYGTTPTTGLDDAPVGKATGIATFINKTSREIIVPEGAIVRTTFGENVRFRTLDEVTVPAGVGRQVQVQIEAVEPGLIGNVPALTINEIEGPLNISLRVSNPFNTEGGTVERVATVTQEDKDRLKNELLAQLQQQAYIKLGENLRPGEYIPPETVQTFVLAETYDRFSGEHADELGLQLQLLARGLAIDL
;
A
#
# COMPACT_ATOMS: atom_id res chain seq x y z
N MET A 1 54.30 -35.61 -7.59
CA MET A 1 53.31 -34.54 -7.83
C MET A 1 52.75 -34.18 -6.48
N THR A 2 53.26 -33.09 -5.94
CA THR A 2 53.03 -32.57 -4.60
C THR A 2 51.59 -32.08 -4.47
N GLY A 3 50.88 -32.58 -3.47
CA GLY A 3 49.59 -32.04 -3.05
C GLY A 3 49.80 -30.72 -2.32
N ASP A 4 49.25 -29.65 -2.88
CA ASP A 4 49.22 -28.35 -2.23
C ASP A 4 47.97 -28.26 -1.34
N CYS A 5 48.21 -28.39 -0.03
CA CYS A 5 47.32 -27.90 1.00
C CYS A 5 47.33 -26.36 0.98
N SER A 6 46.31 -25.74 0.38
CA SER A 6 46.03 -24.33 0.63
C SER A 6 45.28 -24.16 1.97
N PRO A 7 45.69 -23.22 2.83
CA PRO A 7 45.07 -23.00 4.12
C PRO A 7 43.74 -22.26 3.97
N ASN A 8 42.74 -22.69 4.74
CA ASN A 8 41.47 -21.99 4.95
C ASN A 8 41.71 -20.50 5.28
N LEU A 9 41.43 -19.62 4.32
CA LEU A 9 41.25 -18.20 4.60
C LEU A 9 39.93 -18.04 5.37
N MET A 10 40.04 -17.60 6.62
CA MET A 10 38.92 -16.97 7.33
C MET A 10 38.36 -15.84 6.45
N PRO A 11 37.03 -15.70 6.31
CA PRO A 11 36.46 -14.61 5.54
C PRO A 11 36.83 -13.30 6.23
N GLN A 12 37.68 -12.50 5.59
CA GLN A 12 37.95 -11.15 6.04
C GLN A 12 36.64 -10.38 5.90
N LEU A 13 36.00 -10.03 7.02
CA LEU A 13 34.82 -9.14 7.06
C LEU A 13 35.25 -7.77 6.55
N GLU A 14 35.17 -7.60 5.23
CA GLU A 14 35.51 -6.38 4.52
C GLU A 14 34.52 -5.27 4.90
N ILE A 15 35.05 -4.08 5.23
CA ILE A 15 34.21 -2.93 5.57
C ILE A 15 33.74 -2.33 4.25
N GLN A 16 32.43 -2.41 3.99
CA GLN A 16 31.82 -1.82 2.82
C GLN A 16 31.61 -0.33 3.06
N THR A 17 32.26 0.50 2.25
CA THR A 17 32.12 1.96 2.34
C THR A 17 31.01 2.45 1.43
N ILE A 18 30.10 3.26 1.98
CA ILE A 18 28.95 3.80 1.27
C ILE A 18 29.03 5.33 1.34
N PRO A 19 29.39 6.01 0.24
CA PRO A 19 29.33 7.46 0.19
C PRO A 19 27.87 7.93 0.12
N LEU A 20 27.46 8.80 1.05
CA LEU A 20 26.14 9.41 1.03
C LEU A 20 26.21 10.73 0.26
N THR A 21 25.65 10.78 -0.95
CA THR A 21 25.57 12.01 -1.73
C THR A 21 24.48 12.97 -1.20
N PRO A 22 24.70 14.29 -1.22
CA PRO A 22 23.72 15.29 -0.79
C PRO A 22 22.39 15.18 -1.56
N PRO A 23 21.22 15.37 -0.91
CA PRO A 23 21.05 15.50 0.53
C PRO A 23 21.30 14.16 1.24
N ALA A 24 22.22 14.16 2.20
CA ALA A 24 22.55 13.01 3.01
C ALA A 24 21.52 12.89 4.15
N THR A 25 20.61 11.94 4.03
CA THR A 25 19.50 11.75 4.98
C THR A 25 19.65 10.43 5.73
N VAL A 26 19.26 10.40 7.01
CA VAL A 26 19.23 9.17 7.82
C VAL A 26 18.35 8.07 7.19
N ALA A 27 17.32 8.45 6.45
CA ALA A 27 16.47 7.51 5.70
C ALA A 27 17.24 6.75 4.61
N LYS A 28 18.16 7.41 3.88
CA LYS A 28 19.02 6.75 2.88
C LYS A 28 19.99 5.77 3.54
N ALA A 29 20.58 6.17 4.68
CA ALA A 29 21.43 5.28 5.46
C ALA A 29 20.65 4.05 5.99
N ARG A 30 19.41 4.26 6.45
CA ARG A 30 18.54 3.16 6.90
C ARG A 30 18.16 2.21 5.78
N LEU A 31 17.88 2.71 4.57
CA LEU A 31 17.64 1.87 3.40
C LEU A 31 18.86 1.04 3.03
N ALA A 32 20.07 1.61 3.11
CA ALA A 32 21.31 0.88 2.88
C ALA A 32 21.51 -0.25 3.91
N VAL A 33 21.17 -0.01 5.18
CA VAL A 33 21.20 -1.04 6.24
C VAL A 33 20.21 -2.18 5.96
N LEU A 34 18.99 -1.87 5.50
CA LEU A 34 17.97 -2.89 5.19
C LEU A 34 18.31 -3.76 3.98
N ARG A 35 19.17 -3.27 3.09
CA ARG A 35 19.62 -4.00 1.90
C ARG A 35 20.90 -4.82 2.13
N ALA A 36 21.57 -4.60 3.25
CA ALA A 36 22.83 -5.27 3.56
C ALA A 36 22.60 -6.65 4.17
N GLU A 37 23.55 -7.56 3.94
CA GLU A 37 23.48 -8.92 4.49
C GLU A 37 23.72 -8.93 6.01
N PRO A 38 23.09 -9.86 6.75
CA PRO A 38 23.34 -10.04 8.17
C PRO A 38 24.82 -10.29 8.45
N GLY A 39 25.42 -9.51 9.35
CA GLY A 39 26.85 -9.58 9.69
C GLY A 39 27.75 -8.60 8.93
N ALA A 40 27.23 -7.85 7.95
CA ALA A 40 27.98 -6.84 7.21
C ALA A 40 28.44 -5.67 8.10
N ARG A 41 29.57 -5.04 7.71
CA ARG A 41 30.11 -3.82 8.32
C ARG A 41 30.02 -2.67 7.31
N LEU A 42 29.15 -1.70 7.57
CA LEU A 42 28.92 -0.55 6.70
C LEU A 42 29.54 0.71 7.29
N LEU A 43 30.38 1.39 6.52
CA LEU A 43 30.89 2.73 6.87
C LEU A 43 30.24 3.77 5.96
N PHE A 44 29.45 4.67 6.54
CA PHE A 44 28.87 5.79 5.80
C PHE A 44 29.84 6.95 5.77
N LEU A 45 30.22 7.41 4.57
CA LEU A 45 30.97 8.65 4.40
C LEU A 45 29.98 9.80 4.29
N LEU A 46 29.96 10.68 5.29
CA LEU A 46 29.05 11.82 5.34
C LEU A 46 29.73 13.03 4.67
N PRO A 47 29.00 13.79 3.82
CA PRO A 47 29.47 15.08 3.34
C PRO A 47 29.46 16.10 4.49
N ASP A 48 30.18 17.21 4.32
CA ASP A 48 30.26 18.25 5.35
C ASP A 48 28.87 18.86 5.68
N ASP A 49 27.94 18.86 4.72
CA ASP A 49 26.57 19.38 4.86
C ASP A 49 25.53 18.29 5.22
N ALA A 50 25.74 17.61 6.36
CA ALA A 50 24.94 16.46 6.80
C ALA A 50 24.11 16.70 8.09
N ASP A 51 23.51 17.89 8.23
CA ASP A 51 22.72 18.33 9.40
C ASP A 51 21.66 17.32 9.87
N ASN A 52 21.13 16.51 8.95
CA ASN A 52 20.12 15.50 9.27
C ASN A 52 20.60 14.46 10.29
N PHE A 53 21.91 14.22 10.37
CA PHE A 53 22.53 13.29 11.31
C PHE A 53 22.80 13.92 12.69
N ALA A 54 22.69 15.25 12.85
CA ALA A 54 22.82 15.95 14.14
C ALA A 54 21.55 15.86 15.01
N HIS A 55 20.86 14.73 14.99
CA HIS A 55 19.64 14.49 15.76
C HIS A 55 19.65 13.13 16.45
N LEU A 56 19.68 13.14 17.79
CA LEU A 56 19.73 11.93 18.62
C LEU A 56 18.62 10.91 18.32
N PRO A 57 17.32 11.28 18.19
CA PRO A 57 16.26 10.29 17.95
C PRO A 57 16.43 9.56 16.61
N ARG A 58 16.88 10.27 15.57
CA ARG A 58 17.09 9.70 14.24
C ARG A 58 18.25 8.70 14.23
N LEU A 59 19.34 9.02 14.94
CA LEU A 59 20.46 8.10 15.10
C LEU A 59 20.10 6.88 15.96
N LYS A 60 19.28 7.02 17.00
CA LYS A 60 18.76 5.88 17.77
C LYS A 60 17.90 4.95 16.89
N ALA A 61 17.05 5.51 16.02
CA ALA A 61 16.28 4.73 15.06
C ALA A 61 17.17 4.00 14.05
N LEU A 62 18.23 4.65 13.56
CA LEU A 62 19.23 4.03 12.68
C LEU A 62 19.98 2.90 13.39
N ARG A 63 20.40 3.10 14.64
CA ARG A 63 21.04 2.09 15.49
C ARG A 63 20.14 0.88 15.69
N GLN A 64 18.86 1.10 16.01
CA GLN A 64 17.89 0.04 16.19
C GLN A 64 17.65 -0.75 14.89
N ALA A 65 17.58 -0.08 13.74
CA ALA A 65 17.47 -0.75 12.45
C ALA A 65 18.70 -1.62 12.14
N ALA A 66 19.90 -1.15 12.49
CA ALA A 66 21.14 -1.91 12.34
C ALA A 66 21.19 -3.13 13.27
N ASP A 67 20.81 -2.97 14.54
CA ASP A 67 20.73 -4.07 15.50
C ASP A 67 19.71 -5.14 15.07
N ASN A 68 18.53 -4.73 14.55
CA ASN A 68 17.51 -5.65 14.02
C ASN A 68 17.99 -6.41 12.76
N ALA A 69 18.76 -5.75 11.89
CA ALA A 69 19.31 -6.36 10.69
C ALA A 69 20.60 -7.17 10.95
N SER A 70 21.10 -7.20 12.20
CA SER A 70 22.42 -7.77 12.54
C SER A 70 23.59 -7.17 11.75
N VAL A 71 23.49 -5.88 11.40
CA VAL A 71 24.50 -5.13 10.63
C VAL A 71 25.23 -4.17 11.56
N GLN A 72 26.55 -4.03 11.39
CA GLN A 72 27.35 -3.04 12.13
C GLN A 72 27.55 -1.80 11.28
N ILE A 73 27.28 -0.62 11.83
CA ILE A 73 27.39 0.66 11.11
C ILE A 73 28.46 1.56 11.73
N GLY A 74 29.08 2.41 10.93
CA GLY A 74 30.00 3.45 11.37
C GLY A 74 29.79 4.71 10.55
N LEU A 75 30.04 5.87 11.15
CA LEU A 75 29.93 7.15 10.44
C LEU A 75 31.33 7.77 10.31
N ALA A 76 31.75 8.09 9.10
CA ALA A 76 32.94 8.90 8.87
C ALA A 76 32.52 10.36 8.71
N THR A 77 32.86 11.19 9.68
CA THR A 77 32.54 12.62 9.70
C THR A 77 33.63 13.42 10.40
N ARG A 78 33.79 14.68 10.00
CA ARG A 78 34.66 15.66 10.67
C ARG A 78 33.87 16.62 11.56
N ASP A 79 32.55 16.60 11.45
CA ASP A 79 31.66 17.45 12.24
C ASP A 79 31.57 16.96 13.69
N LYS A 80 31.78 17.90 14.62
CA LYS A 80 31.78 17.66 16.06
C LYS A 80 30.37 17.39 16.59
N ASP A 81 29.34 18.02 16.01
CA ASP A 81 27.98 17.86 16.51
C ASP A 81 27.46 16.44 16.19
N ILE A 82 27.69 15.97 14.96
CA ILE A 82 27.38 14.60 14.56
C ILE A 82 28.16 13.58 15.41
N HIS A 83 29.42 13.86 15.74
CA HIS A 83 30.21 13.01 16.64
C HIS A 83 29.55 12.87 18.02
N ASP A 84 29.15 13.98 18.64
CA ASP A 84 28.56 13.98 19.97
C ASP A 84 27.18 13.29 19.99
N PHE A 85 26.37 13.48 18.94
CA PHE A 85 25.08 12.78 18.83
C PHE A 85 25.22 11.28 18.53
N ALA A 86 26.19 10.89 17.69
CA ALA A 86 26.47 9.50 17.39
C ALA A 86 27.02 8.75 18.61
N GLN A 87 27.88 9.39 19.42
CA GLN A 87 28.37 8.82 20.68
C GLN A 87 27.22 8.56 21.66
N LYS A 88 26.28 9.51 21.80
CA LYS A 88 25.06 9.34 22.61
C LYS A 88 24.14 8.23 22.06
N ALA A 89 24.09 8.04 20.74
CA ALA A 89 23.36 6.96 20.09
C ALA A 89 24.11 5.61 20.08
N ARG A 90 25.34 5.55 20.64
CA ARG A 90 26.23 4.38 20.64
C ARG A 90 26.58 3.89 19.22
N ILE A 91 26.78 4.80 18.27
CA ILE A 91 27.29 4.51 16.93
C ILE A 91 28.77 4.95 16.89
N PRO A 92 29.70 4.10 16.43
CA PRO A 92 31.11 4.48 16.31
C PRO A 92 31.31 5.50 15.17
N THR A 93 32.08 6.54 15.46
CA THR A 93 32.44 7.60 14.52
C THR A 93 33.94 7.60 14.23
N TYR A 94 34.29 7.87 12.98
CA TYR A 94 35.67 7.85 12.48
C TYR A 94 36.00 9.14 11.74
N LYS A 95 37.26 9.58 11.81
CA LYS A 95 37.74 10.78 11.10
C LYS A 95 38.02 10.52 9.61
N SER A 96 38.23 9.27 9.24
CA SER A 96 38.52 8.83 7.87
C SER A 96 38.19 7.34 7.70
N GLU A 97 38.09 6.89 6.46
CA GLU A 97 37.92 5.47 6.12
C GLU A 97 39.04 4.58 6.69
N GLU A 98 40.29 5.04 6.59
CA GLU A 98 41.45 4.32 7.12
C GLU A 98 41.37 4.13 8.64
N ALA A 99 40.83 5.10 9.37
CA ALA A 99 40.65 5.01 10.81
C ALA A 99 39.62 3.93 11.19
N ALA A 100 38.57 3.77 10.38
CA ALA A 100 37.56 2.72 10.57
C ALA A 100 38.15 1.33 10.33
N ARG A 101 38.98 1.17 9.28
CA ARG A 101 39.69 -0.08 8.96
C ARG A 101 40.68 -0.50 10.05
N ARG A 102 41.38 0.46 10.68
CA ARG A 102 42.36 0.17 11.75
C ARG A 102 41.75 -0.30 13.06
N ARG A 103 40.59 0.26 13.47
CA ARG A 103 39.99 -0.03 14.79
C ARG A 103 38.47 0.01 14.76
N TRP A 104 37.87 -1.03 14.20
CA TRP A 104 36.43 -1.23 14.26
C TRP A 104 35.99 -1.68 15.66
N ARG A 105 35.13 -0.91 16.34
CA ARG A 105 34.57 -1.27 17.65
C ARG A 105 33.08 -0.98 17.68
N TRP A 106 32.28 -2.02 17.66
CA TRP A 106 30.82 -1.92 17.76
C TRP A 106 30.40 -1.91 19.25
N PRO A 107 29.81 -0.81 19.76
CA PRO A 107 29.33 -0.77 21.14
C PRO A 107 28.21 -1.78 21.37
N ARG A 108 28.18 -2.38 22.57
CA ARG A 108 27.07 -3.25 22.98
C ARG A 108 25.77 -2.43 23.03
N PRO A 109 24.63 -3.02 22.60
CA PRO A 109 23.34 -2.38 22.70
C PRO A 109 23.03 -1.98 24.15
N GLU A 110 22.19 -0.98 24.32
CA GLU A 110 21.74 -0.56 25.64
C GLU A 110 20.95 -1.71 26.29
N PRO A 111 21.30 -2.12 27.52
CA PRO A 111 20.52 -3.15 28.21
C PRO A 111 19.07 -2.67 28.36
N PRO A 112 18.07 -3.56 28.24
CA PRO A 112 16.67 -3.18 28.42
C PRO A 112 16.49 -2.54 29.80
N LEU A 113 15.60 -1.56 29.88
CA LEU A 113 15.22 -0.98 31.17
C LEU A 113 14.78 -2.11 32.11
N PRO A 114 15.23 -2.11 33.38
CA PRO A 114 14.74 -3.08 34.34
C PRO A 114 13.21 -2.93 34.47
N PRO A 115 12.48 -4.03 34.71
CA PRO A 115 11.03 -3.99 34.85
C PRO A 115 10.62 -2.98 35.93
N PRO A 116 9.44 -2.33 35.79
CA PRO A 116 9.04 -1.14 36.55
C PRO A 116 9.03 -1.33 38.07
N HIS A 117 9.05 -2.57 38.57
CA HIS A 117 9.05 -2.90 40.00
C HIS A 117 10.46 -2.93 40.63
N LYS A 118 11.52 -2.59 39.88
CA LYS A 118 12.92 -2.53 40.36
C LYS A 118 13.54 -1.13 40.32
N MET A 119 12.73 -0.06 40.32
CA MET A 119 13.25 1.29 40.48
C MET A 119 13.35 1.62 41.97
N ARG A 120 14.59 1.63 42.51
CA ARG A 120 14.86 2.31 43.79
C ARG A 120 14.85 3.82 43.50
N PRO A 121 14.18 4.65 44.31
CA PRO A 121 14.24 6.10 44.14
C PRO A 121 15.69 6.57 44.29
N ALA A 122 16.12 7.45 43.38
CA ALA A 122 17.44 8.05 43.43
C ALA A 122 17.53 8.93 44.68
N TYR A 123 18.32 8.48 45.67
CA TYR A 123 18.70 9.30 46.81
C TYR A 123 19.69 10.36 46.33
N ILE A 124 19.24 11.61 46.27
CA ILE A 124 20.09 12.76 46.02
C ILE A 124 20.60 13.21 47.39
N PRO A 125 21.88 12.98 47.76
CA PRO A 125 22.41 13.55 48.98
C PRO A 125 22.43 15.08 48.86
N ALA A 126 22.02 15.76 49.93
CA ALA A 126 22.08 17.21 50.03
C ALA A 126 23.53 17.73 49.87
N PRO A 127 23.74 18.92 49.27
CA PRO A 127 25.07 19.42 48.97
C PRO A 127 25.88 19.72 50.24
N PRO A 128 27.20 19.47 50.25
CA PRO A 128 28.04 19.78 51.40
C PRO A 128 28.41 21.26 51.36
N GLY A 129 27.96 22.04 52.34
CA GLY A 129 28.33 23.45 52.43
C GLY A 129 27.88 24.16 53.70
N GLY A 130 28.75 24.15 54.71
CA GLY A 130 28.72 25.06 55.88
C GLY A 130 28.15 24.42 57.15
N THR A 131 28.71 24.60 58.34
CA THR A 131 29.87 25.37 58.83
C THR A 131 30.16 24.89 60.25
N ALA A 132 31.43 24.82 60.63
CA ALA A 132 31.94 25.09 61.98
C ALA A 132 31.53 24.11 63.12
N VAL A 133 32.33 23.72 64.12
CA VAL A 133 33.69 24.02 64.62
C VAL A 133 33.76 23.26 65.98
N GLN A 134 34.98 23.01 66.51
CA GLN A 134 35.33 22.68 67.93
C GLN A 134 34.98 21.27 68.46
N ARG A 135 35.70 20.67 69.41
CA ARG A 135 37.11 20.56 69.83
C ARG A 135 37.10 19.44 70.89
N ALA A 136 38.22 18.74 71.09
CA ALA A 136 38.45 17.76 72.18
C ALA A 136 38.54 18.45 73.57
N PRO A 137 38.90 17.80 74.71
CA PRO A 137 38.89 16.39 75.17
C PRO A 137 38.22 16.26 76.58
N ALA A 138 38.24 15.08 77.22
CA ALA A 138 38.12 14.99 78.68
C ALA A 138 38.95 13.83 79.26
N ILE A 139 40.08 14.22 79.86
CA ILE A 139 40.88 13.46 80.81
C ILE A 139 40.05 13.28 82.09
N VAL A 140 40.00 12.06 82.64
CA VAL A 140 39.67 11.84 84.05
C VAL A 140 40.81 11.06 84.68
N THR A 141 41.46 11.74 85.62
CA THR A 141 42.53 11.30 86.51
C THR A 141 42.00 10.46 87.67
N GLN A 142 42.86 9.53 88.12
CA GLN A 142 42.89 8.73 89.36
C GLN A 142 42.50 9.48 90.67
N PRO A 143 42.16 8.77 91.77
CA PRO A 143 43.17 8.34 92.78
C PRO A 143 42.88 6.97 93.44
N GLU A 144 43.90 6.13 93.60
CA GLU A 144 44.67 5.87 94.83
C GLU A 144 43.94 5.05 95.91
N GLY A 145 44.51 3.86 96.14
CA GLY A 145 44.16 2.90 97.19
C GLY A 145 45.29 1.89 97.36
N THR A 146 46.51 2.42 97.47
CA THR A 146 47.66 1.90 98.22
C THR A 146 47.18 1.13 99.47
N VAL A 147 47.69 0.00 99.95
CA VAL A 147 49.03 -0.62 99.98
C VAL A 147 48.78 -2.03 100.63
N LEU A 148 49.49 -3.14 100.42
CA LEU A 148 50.76 -3.52 101.08
C LEU A 148 50.98 -5.05 100.95
N TRP A 149 52.24 -5.43 100.66
CA TRP A 149 52.96 -6.66 100.99
C TRP A 149 52.62 -8.02 100.34
N GLY A 150 53.66 -8.57 99.71
CA GLY A 150 53.92 -10.01 99.65
C GLY A 150 54.66 -10.47 98.41
N GLU A 151 56.01 -10.39 98.40
CA GLU A 151 56.81 -11.22 97.49
C GLU A 151 56.42 -12.70 97.67
N PRO A 152 56.32 -13.54 96.62
CA PRO A 152 57.55 -14.15 96.09
C PRO A 152 57.55 -14.56 94.60
N ARG A 153 58.78 -14.62 94.08
CA ARG A 153 59.32 -15.65 93.17
C ARG A 153 58.72 -15.82 91.76
N ALA A 154 59.59 -15.48 90.82
CA ALA A 154 59.79 -16.07 89.49
C ALA A 154 59.03 -17.37 89.20
N LYS A 155 58.15 -17.31 88.18
CA LYS A 155 57.74 -18.50 87.41
C LYS A 155 57.83 -18.23 85.91
N LYS A 156 58.86 -18.87 85.35
CA LYS A 156 59.11 -19.29 83.97
C LYS A 156 57.95 -19.08 83.00
N ASP A 157 58.16 -18.16 82.07
CA ASP A 157 57.24 -17.81 81.00
C ASP A 157 57.03 -19.01 80.06
N ARG A 158 55.78 -19.49 79.95
CA ARG A 158 55.40 -20.65 79.13
C ARG A 158 55.00 -20.18 77.73
N SER A 159 55.94 -19.52 77.04
CA SER A 159 55.79 -18.93 75.70
C SER A 159 55.35 -19.94 74.61
N TRP A 160 55.65 -21.23 74.81
CA TRP A 160 55.08 -22.36 74.06
C TRP A 160 53.55 -22.27 73.96
N LEU A 161 52.86 -21.95 75.07
CA LEU A 161 51.39 -22.03 75.13
C LEU A 161 50.74 -20.94 74.28
N ARG A 162 51.41 -19.78 74.16
CA ARG A 162 51.01 -18.70 73.25
C ARG A 162 51.23 -19.10 71.80
N GLY A 163 52.35 -19.75 71.48
CA GLY A 163 52.62 -20.29 70.14
C GLY A 163 51.57 -21.31 69.68
N LEU A 164 51.14 -22.20 70.58
CA LEU A 164 50.11 -23.21 70.28
C LEU A 164 48.74 -22.58 70.02
N VAL A 165 48.39 -21.53 70.76
CA VAL A 165 47.16 -20.73 70.52
C VAL A 165 47.23 -19.98 69.18
N TYR A 166 48.38 -19.43 68.79
CA TYR A 166 48.54 -18.78 67.48
C TYR A 166 48.41 -19.78 66.31
N VAL A 167 48.99 -20.97 66.43
CA VAL A 167 48.86 -22.02 65.39
C VAL A 167 47.41 -22.50 65.29
N ALA A 168 46.73 -22.68 66.42
CA ALA A 168 45.30 -23.04 66.44
C ALA A 168 44.43 -21.93 65.82
N PHE A 169 44.73 -20.67 66.11
CA PHE A 169 44.02 -19.51 65.55
C PHE A 169 44.23 -19.39 64.03
N ILE A 170 45.47 -19.53 63.56
CA ILE A 170 45.79 -19.50 62.11
C ILE A 170 45.13 -20.69 61.40
N GLY A 171 45.13 -21.88 62.01
CA GLY A 171 44.44 -23.05 61.47
C GLY A 171 42.94 -22.83 61.37
N LEU A 172 42.33 -22.20 62.38
CA LEU A 172 40.90 -21.88 62.38
C LEU A 172 40.56 -20.81 61.31
N VAL A 173 41.39 -19.78 61.16
CA VAL A 173 41.23 -18.76 60.12
C VAL A 173 41.41 -19.38 58.72
N ALA A 174 42.38 -20.27 58.54
CA ALA A 174 42.58 -20.97 57.27
C ALA A 174 41.40 -21.88 56.93
N LEU A 175 40.85 -22.60 57.92
CA LEU A 175 39.67 -23.46 57.75
C LEU A 175 38.42 -22.62 57.44
N MET A 176 38.27 -21.46 58.10
CA MET A 176 37.20 -20.51 57.81
C MET A 176 37.31 -19.96 56.39
N LEU A 177 38.51 -19.58 55.93
CA LEU A 177 38.73 -19.12 54.56
C LEU A 177 38.45 -20.22 53.52
N LEU A 178 38.80 -21.46 53.82
CA LEU A 178 38.49 -22.62 52.98
C LEU A 178 36.98 -22.88 52.90
N GLY A 179 36.27 -22.80 54.02
CA GLY A 179 34.81 -22.94 54.07
C GLY A 179 34.10 -21.82 53.32
N VAL A 180 34.57 -20.57 53.46
CA VAL A 180 34.05 -19.41 52.72
C VAL A 180 34.32 -19.56 51.22
N THR A 181 35.51 -20.01 50.84
CA THR A 181 35.85 -20.29 49.43
C THR A 181 34.93 -21.36 48.86
N TRP A 182 34.72 -22.47 49.59
CA TRP A 182 33.82 -23.55 49.19
C TRP A 182 32.36 -23.07 49.02
N TYR A 183 31.88 -22.27 49.96
CA TYR A 183 30.53 -21.69 49.91
C TYR A 183 30.34 -20.70 48.76
N LEU A 184 31.41 -20.00 48.37
CA LEU A 184 31.41 -19.05 47.27
C LEU A 184 31.64 -19.70 45.91
N LEU A 185 31.83 -21.04 45.80
CA LEU A 185 31.89 -21.68 44.48
C LEU A 185 30.55 -21.45 43.76
N PRO A 186 30.53 -20.67 42.67
CA PRO A 186 29.30 -20.39 41.97
C PRO A 186 28.87 -21.67 41.23
N GLN A 187 27.73 -22.23 41.63
CA GLN A 187 27.09 -23.29 40.86
C GLN A 187 26.60 -22.68 39.54
N ALA A 188 27.25 -23.07 38.44
CA ALA A 188 26.90 -22.61 37.10
C ALA A 188 25.93 -23.60 36.46
N THR A 189 24.63 -23.29 36.53
CA THR A 189 23.61 -24.04 35.79
C THR A 189 23.61 -23.58 34.33
N VAL A 190 24.14 -24.41 33.43
CA VAL A 190 24.13 -24.14 31.99
C VAL A 190 22.81 -24.64 31.41
N THR A 191 21.86 -23.74 31.20
CA THR A 191 20.61 -24.04 30.48
C THR A 191 20.85 -23.91 28.99
N LEU A 192 20.96 -25.04 28.30
CA LEU A 192 21.04 -25.10 26.84
C LEU A 192 19.63 -24.90 26.27
N ILE A 193 19.39 -23.75 25.64
CA ILE A 193 18.20 -23.54 24.81
C ILE A 193 18.63 -23.82 23.37
N PRO A 194 18.17 -24.93 22.76
CA PRO A 194 18.56 -25.25 21.39
C PRO A 194 18.07 -24.15 20.44
N ALA A 195 18.97 -23.68 19.57
CA ALA A 195 18.61 -22.78 18.49
C ALA A 195 17.66 -23.51 17.53
N ARG A 196 16.46 -22.96 17.33
CA ARG A 196 15.51 -23.48 16.34
C ARG A 196 15.83 -22.84 15.00
N THR A 197 16.37 -23.62 14.07
CA THR A 197 16.49 -23.21 12.67
C THR A 197 15.25 -23.73 11.94
N THR A 198 14.44 -22.82 11.39
CA THR A 198 13.34 -23.19 10.50
C THR A 198 13.92 -23.65 9.18
N VAL A 199 13.83 -24.95 8.88
CA VAL A 199 14.15 -25.49 7.56
C VAL A 199 12.95 -25.24 6.67
N ILE A 200 13.11 -24.38 5.66
CA ILE A 200 12.09 -24.15 4.63
C ILE A 200 12.44 -25.09 3.47
N SER A 201 11.69 -26.16 3.30
CA SER A 201 11.81 -27.07 2.14
C SER A 201 10.59 -26.90 1.24
N SER A 202 10.81 -26.60 -0.04
CA SER A 202 9.77 -26.64 -1.06
C SER A 202 9.62 -28.07 -1.59
N VAL A 203 8.41 -28.62 -1.52
CA VAL A 203 8.06 -29.91 -2.13
C VAL A 203 7.15 -29.62 -3.31
N GLU A 204 7.47 -30.20 -4.48
CA GLU A 204 6.59 -30.15 -5.65
C GLU A 204 5.56 -31.27 -5.52
N LEU A 205 4.28 -30.90 -5.36
CA LEU A 205 3.15 -31.83 -5.27
C LEU A 205 2.31 -31.70 -6.54
N ALA A 206 1.89 -32.83 -7.10
CA ALA A 206 0.99 -32.85 -8.26
C ALA A 206 -0.44 -33.18 -7.81
N ALA A 207 -1.37 -32.25 -8.02
CA ALA A 207 -2.77 -32.45 -7.66
C ALA A 207 -3.53 -33.15 -8.80
N ARG A 208 -4.25 -34.24 -8.50
CA ARG A 208 -4.98 -35.02 -9.53
C ARG A 208 -6.41 -35.33 -9.12
N THR A 209 -7.31 -35.23 -10.08
CA THR A 209 -8.73 -35.60 -9.89
C THR A 209 -8.92 -37.11 -10.01
N GLY A 210 -9.88 -37.65 -9.24
CA GLY A 210 -10.20 -39.09 -9.24
C GLY A 210 -9.38 -39.93 -8.26
N ILE A 211 -8.67 -39.29 -7.33
CA ILE A 211 -7.97 -39.94 -6.21
C ILE A 211 -8.67 -39.48 -4.92
N GLU A 212 -8.96 -40.40 -4.01
CA GLU A 212 -9.64 -40.11 -2.74
C GLU A 212 -8.67 -39.94 -1.56
N GLU A 213 -7.47 -40.54 -1.63
CA GLU A 213 -6.46 -40.49 -0.57
C GLU A 213 -5.10 -39.96 -1.08
N PRO A 214 -4.32 -39.23 -0.27
CA PRO A 214 -2.99 -38.76 -0.66
C PRO A 214 -2.01 -39.91 -0.93
N ASP A 215 -1.34 -39.87 -2.09
CA ASP A 215 -0.26 -40.81 -2.43
C ASP A 215 1.10 -40.13 -2.18
N TYR A 216 1.66 -40.41 -1.01
CA TYR A 216 2.95 -39.88 -0.58
C TYR A 216 4.13 -40.40 -1.40
N LEU A 217 4.01 -41.57 -2.03
CA LEU A 217 5.11 -42.19 -2.78
C LEU A 217 5.28 -41.50 -4.14
N ASN A 218 4.17 -41.18 -4.79
CA ASN A 218 4.13 -40.50 -6.08
C ASN A 218 3.94 -38.98 -5.97
N MET A 219 3.90 -38.44 -4.74
CA MET A 219 3.68 -37.01 -4.46
C MET A 219 2.36 -36.48 -5.06
N LEU A 220 1.30 -37.28 -5.00
CA LEU A 220 -0.01 -36.92 -5.53
C LEU A 220 -0.98 -36.52 -4.42
N ALA A 221 -1.54 -35.32 -4.54
CA ALA A 221 -2.60 -34.83 -3.67
C ALA A 221 -3.98 -35.02 -4.34
N PRO A 222 -5.01 -35.46 -3.59
CA PRO A 222 -6.36 -35.60 -4.12
C PRO A 222 -6.93 -34.21 -4.45
N ALA A 223 -7.44 -34.05 -5.68
CA ALA A 223 -8.06 -32.82 -6.13
C ALA A 223 -9.52 -33.05 -6.52
N ARG A 224 -10.38 -32.08 -6.19
CA ARG A 224 -11.80 -32.08 -6.52
C ARG A 224 -12.15 -30.82 -7.30
N VAL A 225 -12.96 -30.98 -8.35
CA VAL A 225 -13.48 -29.83 -9.08
C VAL A 225 -14.60 -29.20 -8.26
N VAL A 226 -14.43 -27.92 -7.94
CA VAL A 226 -15.46 -27.08 -7.32
C VAL A 226 -15.92 -26.04 -8.32
N GLN A 227 -17.21 -25.73 -8.28
CA GLN A 227 -17.80 -24.74 -9.17
C GLN A 227 -18.78 -23.87 -8.40
N ALA A 228 -18.79 -22.58 -8.72
CA ALA A 228 -19.72 -21.62 -8.17
C ALA A 228 -20.27 -20.74 -9.29
N ARG A 229 -21.57 -20.52 -9.28
CA ARG A 229 -22.23 -19.57 -10.17
C ARG A 229 -22.48 -18.28 -9.40
N VAL A 230 -22.08 -17.17 -10.01
CA VAL A 230 -22.37 -15.82 -9.54
C VAL A 230 -23.05 -15.05 -10.65
N GLU A 231 -23.92 -14.14 -10.26
CA GLU A 231 -24.56 -13.19 -11.16
C GLU A 231 -24.51 -11.81 -10.53
N GLY A 232 -24.41 -10.80 -11.37
CA GLY A 232 -24.34 -9.41 -10.96
C GLY A 232 -24.96 -8.51 -12.00
N TYR A 233 -25.39 -7.34 -11.53
CA TYR A 233 -25.87 -6.25 -12.34
C TYR A 233 -25.04 -5.01 -12.01
N GLY A 234 -24.59 -4.30 -13.05
CA GLY A 234 -23.86 -3.05 -12.91
C GLY A 234 -24.38 -2.00 -13.89
N THR A 235 -24.20 -0.74 -13.54
CA THR A 235 -24.50 0.39 -14.42
C THR A 235 -23.28 1.32 -14.54
N THR A 236 -23.15 1.98 -15.68
CA THR A 236 -22.17 3.04 -15.89
C THR A 236 -22.82 4.21 -16.62
N PRO A 237 -22.44 5.48 -16.34
CA PRO A 237 -22.83 6.59 -17.19
C PRO A 237 -22.17 6.46 -18.57
N THR A 238 -22.91 6.83 -19.61
CA THR A 238 -22.43 6.88 -20.99
C THR A 238 -21.55 8.09 -21.21
N THR A 239 -20.50 7.95 -22.02
CA THR A 239 -19.56 9.03 -22.33
C THR A 239 -19.69 9.56 -23.76
N GLY A 240 -20.35 8.82 -24.65
CA GLY A 240 -20.59 9.26 -26.01
C GLY A 240 -21.53 10.44 -26.07
N LEU A 241 -21.30 11.32 -27.04
CA LEU A 241 -22.20 12.40 -27.39
C LEU A 241 -22.58 12.21 -28.85
N ASP A 242 -23.86 12.28 -29.13
CA ASP A 242 -24.38 12.29 -30.49
C ASP A 242 -25.40 13.41 -30.67
N ASP A 243 -25.54 13.90 -31.89
CA ASP A 243 -26.45 15.01 -32.21
C ASP A 243 -27.84 14.43 -32.48
N ALA A 244 -28.74 14.55 -31.50
CA ALA A 244 -30.14 14.20 -31.69
C ALA A 244 -30.91 15.37 -32.32
N PRO A 245 -31.69 15.14 -33.38
CA PRO A 245 -32.56 16.15 -33.96
C PRO A 245 -33.76 16.42 -33.05
N VAL A 246 -33.91 17.66 -32.56
CA VAL A 246 -34.98 18.05 -31.62
C VAL A 246 -35.91 19.10 -32.24
N GLY A 247 -35.33 20.22 -32.70
CA GLY A 247 -36.12 21.32 -33.26
C GLY A 247 -36.64 20.99 -34.65
N LYS A 248 -37.91 21.30 -34.91
CA LYS A 248 -38.50 21.23 -36.25
C LYS A 248 -38.42 22.58 -36.92
N ALA A 249 -37.99 22.58 -38.18
CA ALA A 249 -37.98 23.79 -38.96
C ALA A 249 -39.40 24.20 -39.35
N THR A 250 -39.68 25.50 -39.28
CA THR A 250 -40.94 26.12 -39.66
C THR A 250 -40.68 27.15 -40.75
N GLY A 251 -41.70 27.43 -41.55
CA GLY A 251 -41.64 28.49 -42.54
C GLY A 251 -42.96 28.66 -43.28
N ILE A 252 -42.90 29.31 -44.43
CA ILE A 252 -44.09 29.64 -45.23
C ILE A 252 -43.95 29.00 -46.61
N ALA A 253 -44.99 28.31 -47.04
CA ALA A 253 -45.15 27.83 -48.42
C ALA A 253 -46.22 28.66 -49.14
N THR A 254 -45.93 29.04 -50.38
CA THR A 254 -46.88 29.67 -51.28
C THR A 254 -47.38 28.65 -52.28
N PHE A 255 -48.70 28.41 -52.27
CA PHE A 255 -49.37 27.60 -53.29
C PHE A 255 -49.88 28.49 -54.42
N ILE A 256 -49.62 28.08 -55.66
CA ILE A 256 -49.97 28.81 -56.88
C ILE A 256 -50.91 27.93 -57.71
N ASN A 257 -52.10 28.45 -58.02
CA ASN A 257 -53.11 27.72 -58.77
C ASN A 257 -52.76 27.63 -60.26
N LYS A 258 -52.82 26.43 -60.85
CA LYS A 258 -52.64 26.18 -62.28
C LYS A 258 -53.97 26.09 -63.04
N THR A 259 -55.10 26.16 -62.33
CA THR A 259 -56.45 25.95 -62.87
C THR A 259 -57.32 27.19 -62.72
N SER A 260 -58.49 27.18 -63.37
CA SER A 260 -59.51 28.23 -63.25
C SER A 260 -60.49 28.00 -62.10
N ARG A 261 -60.34 26.92 -61.31
CA ARG A 261 -61.21 26.56 -60.19
C ARG A 261 -60.51 26.81 -58.87
N GLU A 262 -61.29 27.05 -57.83
CA GLU A 262 -60.79 27.10 -56.46
C GLU A 262 -60.37 25.70 -55.99
N ILE A 263 -59.27 25.61 -55.23
CA ILE A 263 -58.72 24.35 -54.74
C ILE A 263 -58.43 24.48 -53.25
N ILE A 264 -58.88 23.49 -52.48
CA ILE A 264 -58.63 23.42 -51.04
C ILE A 264 -57.36 22.58 -50.81
N VAL A 265 -56.43 23.13 -50.03
CA VAL A 265 -55.26 22.41 -49.52
C VAL A 265 -55.57 22.05 -48.06
N PRO A 266 -55.75 20.76 -47.73
CA PRO A 266 -56.04 20.35 -46.38
C PRO A 266 -54.84 20.59 -45.45
N GLU A 267 -55.12 20.66 -44.14
CA GLU A 267 -54.09 20.51 -43.12
C GLU A 267 -53.36 19.16 -43.30
N GLY A 268 -52.05 19.14 -43.08
CA GLY A 268 -51.23 17.94 -43.21
C GLY A 268 -50.87 17.56 -44.66
N ALA A 269 -51.16 18.40 -45.65
CA ALA A 269 -50.66 18.21 -47.01
C ALA A 269 -49.13 18.26 -47.01
N ILE A 270 -48.49 17.30 -47.69
CA ILE A 270 -47.03 17.17 -47.70
C ILE A 270 -46.44 17.89 -48.92
N VAL A 271 -45.43 18.71 -48.69
CA VAL A 271 -44.59 19.35 -49.72
C VAL A 271 -43.14 18.97 -49.49
N ARG A 272 -42.36 18.88 -50.56
CA ARG A 272 -40.98 18.39 -50.49
C ARG A 272 -40.02 19.15 -51.39
N THR A 273 -38.74 19.01 -51.07
CA THR A 273 -37.62 19.43 -51.92
C THR A 273 -37.27 18.31 -52.90
N THR A 274 -36.97 18.66 -54.16
CA THR A 274 -36.49 17.67 -55.14
C THR A 274 -34.99 17.73 -55.39
N PHE A 275 -34.35 18.83 -54.99
CA PHE A 275 -32.91 19.04 -55.20
C PHE A 275 -32.18 18.87 -53.87
N GLY A 276 -31.13 18.05 -53.89
CA GLY A 276 -30.35 17.72 -52.69
C GLY A 276 -31.02 16.65 -51.84
N GLU A 277 -31.05 16.85 -50.52
CA GLU A 277 -31.75 15.98 -49.59
C GLU A 277 -33.26 16.18 -49.71
N ASN A 278 -34.01 15.08 -49.71
CA ASN A 278 -35.47 15.09 -49.86
C ASN A 278 -36.13 15.37 -48.50
N VAL A 279 -36.36 16.64 -48.21
CA VAL A 279 -36.93 17.10 -46.95
C VAL A 279 -38.44 17.29 -47.12
N ARG A 280 -39.21 16.71 -46.20
CA ARG A 280 -40.68 16.79 -46.20
C ARG A 280 -41.17 17.81 -45.18
N PHE A 281 -42.16 18.57 -45.60
CA PHE A 281 -42.88 19.53 -44.76
C PHE A 281 -44.38 19.26 -44.84
N ARG A 282 -45.09 19.49 -43.74
CA ARG A 282 -46.56 19.40 -43.66
C ARG A 282 -47.16 20.79 -43.51
N THR A 283 -48.32 21.03 -44.10
CA THR A 283 -49.11 22.24 -43.85
C THR A 283 -49.74 22.19 -42.45
N LEU A 284 -49.70 23.31 -41.72
CA LEU A 284 -50.28 23.43 -40.37
C LEU A 284 -51.76 23.83 -40.39
N ASP A 285 -52.21 24.50 -41.44
CA ASP A 285 -53.58 24.97 -41.58
C ASP A 285 -54.18 24.51 -42.91
N GLU A 286 -55.49 24.30 -42.93
CA GLU A 286 -56.24 24.18 -44.17
C GLU A 286 -56.39 25.56 -44.82
N VAL A 287 -56.07 25.65 -46.12
CA VAL A 287 -56.12 26.92 -46.86
C VAL A 287 -56.76 26.72 -48.22
N THR A 288 -57.60 27.67 -48.61
CA THR A 288 -58.26 27.68 -49.91
C THR A 288 -57.51 28.58 -50.89
N VAL A 289 -57.05 28.00 -52.00
CA VAL A 289 -56.35 28.72 -53.07
C VAL A 289 -57.41 29.30 -54.03
N PRO A 290 -57.47 30.63 -54.22
CA PRO A 290 -58.50 31.26 -55.06
C PRO A 290 -58.49 30.74 -56.50
N ALA A 291 -59.66 30.76 -57.12
CA ALA A 291 -59.83 30.42 -58.53
C ALA A 291 -59.05 31.37 -59.46
N GLY A 292 -58.35 30.82 -60.45
CA GLY A 292 -57.65 31.56 -61.50
C GLY A 292 -56.16 31.21 -61.58
N VAL A 293 -55.65 31.08 -62.81
CA VAL A 293 -54.24 30.73 -63.06
C VAL A 293 -53.33 31.80 -62.49
N GLY A 294 -52.35 31.39 -61.68
CA GLY A 294 -51.38 32.28 -61.04
C GLY A 294 -51.87 32.93 -59.75
N ARG A 295 -53.10 32.68 -59.30
CA ARG A 295 -53.55 33.09 -57.95
C ARG A 295 -52.78 32.32 -56.89
N GLN A 296 -52.45 33.01 -55.80
CA GLN A 296 -51.55 32.49 -54.78
C GLN A 296 -52.16 32.60 -53.38
N VAL A 297 -51.76 31.70 -52.49
CA VAL A 297 -52.05 31.79 -51.06
C VAL A 297 -50.85 31.27 -50.27
N GLN A 298 -50.62 31.83 -49.09
CA GLN A 298 -49.54 31.44 -48.19
C GLN A 298 -50.10 30.59 -47.05
N VAL A 299 -49.35 29.58 -46.64
CA VAL A 299 -49.67 28.75 -45.47
C VAL A 299 -48.39 28.45 -44.69
N GLN A 300 -48.53 28.28 -43.38
CA GLN A 300 -47.43 27.83 -42.53
C GLN A 300 -47.14 26.35 -42.76
N ILE A 301 -45.86 26.03 -42.80
CA ILE A 301 -45.37 24.66 -42.95
C ILE A 301 -44.41 24.33 -41.82
N GLU A 302 -44.39 23.06 -41.44
CA GLU A 302 -43.48 22.49 -40.45
C GLU A 302 -42.79 21.26 -41.04
N ALA A 303 -41.49 21.11 -40.79
CA ALA A 303 -40.74 19.92 -41.17
C ALA A 303 -41.34 18.67 -40.50
N VAL A 304 -41.46 17.59 -41.27
CA VAL A 304 -41.95 16.30 -40.75
C VAL A 304 -40.89 15.72 -39.81
N GLU A 305 -39.65 15.73 -40.24
CA GLU A 305 -38.49 15.27 -39.49
C GLU A 305 -37.81 16.45 -38.78
N PRO A 306 -37.49 16.34 -37.48
CA PRO A 306 -36.71 17.36 -36.79
C PRO A 306 -35.26 17.39 -37.28
N GLY A 307 -34.54 18.46 -36.95
CA GLY A 307 -33.10 18.60 -37.20
C GLY A 307 -32.74 19.74 -38.14
N LEU A 308 -31.43 19.96 -38.30
CA LEU A 308 -30.87 21.02 -39.14
C LEU A 308 -31.25 20.85 -40.62
N ILE A 309 -31.50 19.61 -41.05
CA ILE A 309 -31.93 19.27 -42.41
C ILE A 309 -33.23 19.98 -42.82
N GLY A 310 -34.09 20.29 -41.85
CA GLY A 310 -35.33 21.03 -42.07
C GLY A 310 -35.12 22.49 -42.48
N ASN A 311 -33.93 23.06 -42.25
CA ASN A 311 -33.62 24.45 -42.56
C ASN A 311 -33.15 24.57 -44.03
N VAL A 312 -34.09 24.75 -44.94
CA VAL A 312 -33.85 24.84 -46.38
C VAL A 312 -33.88 26.30 -46.84
N PRO A 313 -33.06 26.67 -47.85
CA PRO A 313 -33.07 28.03 -48.37
C PRO A 313 -34.38 28.34 -49.12
N ALA A 314 -34.60 29.63 -49.40
CA ALA A 314 -35.73 30.07 -50.22
C ALA A 314 -35.74 29.36 -51.58
N LEU A 315 -36.93 29.14 -52.14
CA LEU A 315 -37.18 28.52 -53.45
C LEU A 315 -36.73 27.06 -53.61
N THR A 316 -36.49 26.35 -52.51
CA THR A 316 -36.07 24.93 -52.53
C THR A 316 -37.26 23.97 -52.48
N ILE A 317 -38.34 24.33 -51.78
CA ILE A 317 -39.56 23.54 -51.68
C ILE A 317 -40.37 23.78 -52.95
N ASN A 318 -40.46 22.75 -53.80
CA ASN A 318 -40.92 22.92 -55.18
C ASN A 318 -41.89 21.84 -55.67
N GLU A 319 -42.10 20.77 -54.90
CA GLU A 319 -43.00 19.69 -55.25
C GLU A 319 -44.03 19.42 -54.14
N ILE A 320 -45.25 19.10 -54.54
CA ILE A 320 -46.35 18.69 -53.65
C ILE A 320 -46.47 17.17 -53.74
N GLU A 321 -46.55 16.48 -52.62
CA GLU A 321 -46.77 15.03 -52.59
C GLU A 321 -48.27 14.74 -52.78
N GLY A 322 -48.61 13.85 -53.72
CA GLY A 322 -49.99 13.44 -53.99
C GLY A 322 -50.70 14.20 -55.13
N PRO A 323 -52.04 14.08 -55.24
CA PRO A 323 -52.81 14.52 -56.42
C PRO A 323 -52.85 16.04 -56.62
N LEU A 324 -52.62 16.81 -55.56
CA LEU A 324 -52.63 18.28 -55.60
C LEU A 324 -51.53 18.86 -56.50
N ASN A 325 -50.43 18.13 -56.74
CA ASN A 325 -49.31 18.55 -57.59
C ASN A 325 -49.71 18.84 -59.06
N ILE A 326 -50.77 18.16 -59.53
CA ILE A 326 -51.29 18.34 -60.89
C ILE A 326 -51.93 19.72 -61.04
N SER A 327 -52.60 20.19 -59.99
CA SER A 327 -53.45 21.40 -60.03
C SER A 327 -52.79 22.62 -59.39
N LEU A 328 -51.81 22.41 -58.51
CA LEU A 328 -51.09 23.46 -57.79
C LEU A 328 -49.59 23.39 -58.06
N ARG A 329 -48.89 24.50 -57.86
CA ARG A 329 -47.43 24.57 -57.73
C ARG A 329 -47.10 25.11 -56.34
N VAL A 330 -46.06 24.58 -55.70
CA VAL A 330 -45.57 25.11 -54.43
C VAL A 330 -44.22 25.82 -54.62
N SER A 331 -43.99 26.85 -53.82
CA SER A 331 -42.71 27.53 -53.68
C SER A 331 -42.60 28.12 -52.28
N ASN A 332 -41.46 28.01 -51.61
CA ASN A 332 -41.20 28.77 -50.37
C ASN A 332 -40.54 30.12 -50.71
N PRO A 333 -41.17 31.27 -50.42
CA PRO A 333 -40.57 32.58 -50.72
C PRO A 333 -39.38 32.92 -49.79
N PHE A 334 -39.37 32.37 -48.58
CA PHE A 334 -38.32 32.57 -47.57
C PHE A 334 -37.69 31.23 -47.17
N ASN A 335 -36.54 31.27 -46.51
CA ASN A 335 -35.93 30.10 -45.90
C ASN A 335 -36.83 29.53 -44.77
N THR A 336 -36.66 28.26 -44.47
CA THR A 336 -37.22 27.64 -43.26
C THR A 336 -36.17 27.67 -42.15
N GLU A 337 -36.61 27.90 -40.91
CA GLU A 337 -35.74 28.05 -39.74
C GLU A 337 -36.34 27.36 -38.51
N GLY A 338 -35.55 27.14 -37.47
CA GLY A 338 -35.99 26.51 -36.22
C GLY A 338 -35.66 25.02 -36.11
N GLY A 339 -35.12 24.41 -37.17
CA GLY A 339 -34.49 23.09 -37.10
C GLY A 339 -33.25 23.18 -36.21
N THR A 340 -33.20 22.39 -35.13
CA THR A 340 -32.06 22.36 -34.20
C THR A 340 -31.67 20.93 -33.85
N VAL A 341 -30.42 20.76 -33.45
CA VAL A 341 -29.90 19.52 -32.87
C VAL A 341 -29.45 19.79 -31.43
N GLU A 342 -29.60 18.79 -30.58
CA GLU A 342 -29.12 18.80 -29.21
C GLU A 342 -28.15 17.64 -29.01
N ARG A 343 -27.06 17.89 -28.27
CA ARG A 343 -26.12 16.81 -27.93
C ARG A 343 -26.71 15.98 -26.81
N VAL A 344 -27.02 14.73 -27.12
CA VAL A 344 -27.53 13.76 -26.15
C VAL A 344 -26.48 12.71 -25.86
N ALA A 345 -26.51 12.20 -24.63
CA ALA A 345 -25.63 11.12 -24.21
C ALA A 345 -25.97 9.85 -25.01
N THR A 346 -24.93 9.17 -25.49
CA THR A 346 -25.06 8.02 -26.38
C THR A 346 -24.11 6.93 -25.95
N VAL A 347 -24.60 5.69 -25.98
CA VAL A 347 -23.84 4.51 -25.56
C VAL A 347 -22.70 4.24 -26.56
N THR A 348 -21.47 4.23 -26.08
CA THR A 348 -20.30 3.83 -26.88
C THR A 348 -19.91 2.38 -26.65
N GLN A 349 -19.14 1.80 -27.56
CA GLN A 349 -18.55 0.48 -27.36
C GLN A 349 -17.53 0.50 -26.20
N GLU A 350 -16.82 1.61 -26.01
CA GLU A 350 -15.88 1.78 -24.90
C GLU A 350 -16.58 1.75 -23.54
N ASP A 351 -17.79 2.33 -23.44
CA ASP A 351 -18.62 2.25 -22.23
C ASP A 351 -19.03 0.80 -21.91
N LYS A 352 -19.37 0.01 -22.94
CA LYS A 352 -19.72 -1.41 -22.80
C LYS A 352 -18.55 -2.24 -22.29
N ASP A 353 -17.37 -2.04 -22.87
CA ASP A 353 -16.17 -2.78 -22.52
C ASP A 353 -15.70 -2.41 -21.10
N ARG A 354 -15.77 -1.12 -20.75
CA ARG A 354 -15.46 -0.62 -19.41
C ARG A 354 -16.39 -1.26 -18.36
N LEU A 355 -17.70 -1.16 -18.54
CA LEU A 355 -18.68 -1.74 -17.61
C LEU A 355 -18.49 -3.25 -17.46
N LYS A 356 -18.22 -3.95 -18.57
CA LYS A 356 -17.95 -5.39 -18.56
C LYS A 356 -16.72 -5.73 -17.75
N ASN A 357 -15.61 -5.04 -17.98
CA ASN A 357 -14.35 -5.33 -17.29
C ASN A 357 -14.47 -5.05 -15.79
N GLU A 358 -15.13 -3.95 -15.41
CA GLU A 358 -15.39 -3.60 -14.01
C GLU A 358 -16.27 -4.65 -13.32
N LEU A 359 -17.40 -5.02 -13.95
CA LEU A 359 -18.32 -6.00 -13.38
C LEU A 359 -17.71 -7.41 -13.34
N LEU A 360 -16.92 -7.78 -14.35
CA LEU A 360 -16.21 -9.06 -14.41
C LEU A 360 -15.20 -9.16 -13.28
N ALA A 361 -14.39 -8.13 -13.02
CA ALA A 361 -13.44 -8.12 -11.91
C ALA A 361 -14.15 -8.26 -10.54
N GLN A 362 -15.27 -7.55 -10.36
CA GLN A 362 -16.08 -7.66 -9.15
C GLN A 362 -16.66 -9.08 -8.97
N LEU A 363 -17.22 -9.66 -10.03
CA LEU A 363 -17.79 -11.00 -10.00
C LEU A 363 -16.73 -12.09 -9.82
N GLN A 364 -15.52 -11.92 -10.35
CA GLN A 364 -14.40 -12.84 -10.10
C GLN A 364 -14.06 -12.92 -8.61
N GLN A 365 -13.98 -11.77 -7.93
CA GLN A 365 -13.70 -11.73 -6.50
C GLN A 365 -14.83 -12.38 -5.68
N GLN A 366 -16.08 -12.08 -6.02
CA GLN A 366 -17.25 -12.72 -5.38
C GLN A 366 -17.29 -14.23 -5.64
N ALA A 367 -16.93 -14.67 -6.85
CA ALA A 367 -16.90 -16.07 -7.20
C ALA A 367 -15.83 -16.83 -6.41
N TYR A 368 -14.66 -16.23 -6.18
CA TYR A 368 -13.62 -16.81 -5.33
C TYR A 368 -14.12 -17.02 -3.88
N ILE A 369 -14.82 -16.03 -3.32
CA ILE A 369 -15.42 -16.14 -1.99
C ILE A 369 -16.46 -17.27 -1.95
N LYS A 370 -17.38 -17.32 -2.93
CA LYS A 370 -18.38 -18.41 -3.03
C LYS A 370 -17.77 -19.78 -3.27
N LEU A 371 -16.65 -19.87 -3.99
CA LEU A 371 -15.92 -21.13 -4.13
C LEU A 371 -15.37 -21.60 -2.78
N GLY A 372 -14.89 -20.67 -1.95
CA GLY A 372 -14.44 -20.94 -0.59
C GLY A 372 -15.53 -21.49 0.33
N GLU A 373 -16.78 -21.04 0.17
CA GLU A 373 -17.94 -21.56 0.92
C GLU A 373 -18.28 -23.02 0.58
N ASN A 374 -17.86 -23.51 -0.60
CA ASN A 374 -18.11 -24.88 -1.07
C ASN A 374 -16.95 -25.84 -0.77
N LEU A 375 -15.96 -25.40 0.01
CA LEU A 375 -14.82 -26.22 0.45
C LEU A 375 -15.18 -27.09 1.65
N ARG A 376 -14.62 -28.29 1.68
CA ARG A 376 -14.64 -29.18 2.85
C ARG A 376 -13.55 -28.76 3.84
N PRO A 377 -13.66 -29.16 5.13
CA PRO A 377 -12.58 -28.93 6.09
C PRO A 377 -11.26 -29.54 5.60
N GLY A 378 -10.18 -28.76 5.56
CA GLY A 378 -8.86 -29.19 5.08
C GLY A 378 -8.60 -28.87 3.60
N GLU A 379 -9.63 -28.63 2.79
CA GLU A 379 -9.47 -28.28 1.38
C GLU A 379 -9.06 -26.82 1.19
N TYR A 380 -8.17 -26.59 0.22
CA TYR A 380 -7.72 -25.28 -0.21
C TYR A 380 -7.81 -25.15 -1.73
N ILE A 381 -8.15 -23.96 -2.23
CA ILE A 381 -8.18 -23.67 -3.68
C ILE A 381 -7.02 -22.73 -3.98
N PRO A 382 -6.00 -23.17 -4.74
CA PRO A 382 -4.99 -22.27 -5.26
C PRO A 382 -5.63 -21.29 -6.26
N PRO A 383 -5.44 -19.97 -6.11
CA PRO A 383 -6.02 -18.97 -7.00
C PRO A 383 -5.71 -19.21 -8.48
N GLU A 384 -4.55 -19.79 -8.79
CA GLU A 384 -4.07 -20.08 -10.14
C GLU A 384 -4.90 -21.17 -10.85
N THR A 385 -5.61 -21.99 -10.08
CA THR A 385 -6.48 -23.05 -10.62
C THR A 385 -7.88 -22.55 -10.96
N VAL A 386 -8.25 -21.34 -10.52
CA VAL A 386 -9.59 -20.79 -10.71
C VAL A 386 -9.72 -20.22 -12.11
N GLN A 387 -10.55 -20.87 -12.91
CA GLN A 387 -10.95 -20.41 -14.24
C GLN A 387 -12.36 -19.85 -14.17
N THR A 388 -12.61 -18.77 -14.91
CA THR A 388 -13.93 -18.14 -14.96
C THR A 388 -14.47 -18.15 -16.38
N PHE A 389 -15.75 -18.47 -16.52
CA PHE A 389 -16.45 -18.59 -17.78
C PHE A 389 -17.70 -17.71 -17.73
N VAL A 390 -17.84 -16.81 -18.71
CA VAL A 390 -19.06 -16.02 -18.86
C VAL A 390 -20.14 -16.92 -19.46
N LEU A 391 -21.23 -17.10 -18.72
CA LEU A 391 -22.37 -17.92 -19.15
C LEU A 391 -23.39 -17.09 -19.93
N ALA A 392 -23.65 -15.86 -19.46
CA ALA A 392 -24.59 -14.94 -20.08
C ALA A 392 -24.13 -13.50 -19.89
N GLU A 393 -24.33 -12.71 -20.93
CA GLU A 393 -24.00 -11.29 -20.99
C GLU A 393 -25.18 -10.59 -21.67
N THR A 394 -25.83 -9.68 -20.96
CA THR A 394 -27.03 -9.00 -21.47
C THR A 394 -26.95 -7.53 -21.11
N TYR A 395 -26.81 -6.70 -22.14
CA TYR A 395 -26.92 -5.24 -22.02
C TYR A 395 -28.39 -4.83 -22.15
N ASP A 396 -28.77 -3.80 -21.42
CA ASP A 396 -30.09 -3.17 -21.54
C ASP A 396 -30.20 -2.25 -22.77
N ARG A 397 -29.07 -1.75 -23.28
CA ARG A 397 -28.97 -0.80 -24.41
C ARG A 397 -28.00 -1.24 -25.50
N PHE A 398 -28.23 -0.78 -26.73
CA PHE A 398 -27.36 -1.01 -27.87
C PHE A 398 -26.29 0.07 -28.02
N SER A 399 -25.22 -0.22 -28.76
CA SER A 399 -24.22 0.81 -29.09
C SER A 399 -24.84 1.80 -30.08
N GLY A 400 -24.63 3.10 -29.87
CA GLY A 400 -25.26 4.16 -30.65
C GLY A 400 -26.69 4.50 -30.20
N GLU A 401 -27.21 3.86 -29.17
CA GLU A 401 -28.51 4.22 -28.59
C GLU A 401 -28.35 5.42 -27.66
N HIS A 402 -29.28 6.37 -27.73
CA HIS A 402 -29.32 7.52 -26.82
C HIS A 402 -29.84 7.10 -25.44
N ALA A 403 -28.97 7.20 -24.44
CA ALA A 403 -29.26 6.91 -23.04
C ALA A 403 -28.16 7.53 -22.17
N ASP A 404 -28.51 7.99 -20.97
CA ASP A 404 -27.54 8.56 -20.02
C ASP A 404 -26.74 7.47 -19.26
N GLU A 405 -27.34 6.28 -19.12
CA GLU A 405 -26.77 5.15 -18.40
C GLU A 405 -26.87 3.87 -19.25
N LEU A 406 -25.89 3.01 -19.06
CA LEU A 406 -25.82 1.67 -19.63
C LEU A 406 -25.81 0.65 -18.49
N GLY A 407 -26.70 -0.34 -18.57
CA GLY A 407 -26.79 -1.47 -17.67
C GLY A 407 -26.25 -2.77 -18.28
N LEU A 408 -25.65 -3.61 -17.44
CA LEU A 408 -25.16 -4.93 -17.82
C LEU A 408 -25.54 -5.95 -16.74
N GLN A 409 -26.22 -7.01 -17.17
CA GLN A 409 -26.37 -8.24 -16.39
C GLN A 409 -25.35 -9.27 -16.87
N LEU A 410 -24.52 -9.76 -15.95
CA LEU A 410 -23.46 -10.71 -16.22
C LEU A 410 -23.62 -11.95 -15.32
N GLN A 411 -23.59 -13.13 -15.93
CA GLN A 411 -23.57 -14.40 -15.22
C GLN A 411 -22.24 -15.10 -15.48
N LEU A 412 -21.58 -15.51 -14.40
CA LEU A 412 -20.25 -16.07 -14.41
C LEU A 412 -20.21 -17.40 -13.66
N LEU A 413 -19.57 -18.39 -14.27
CA LEU A 413 -19.24 -19.68 -13.67
C LEU A 413 -17.76 -19.69 -13.35
N ALA A 414 -17.42 -19.78 -12.07
CA ALA A 414 -16.05 -20.05 -11.65
C ALA A 414 -15.88 -21.54 -11.38
N ARG A 415 -14.78 -22.10 -11.87
CA ARG A 415 -14.37 -23.49 -11.68
C ARG A 415 -12.94 -23.52 -11.16
N GLY A 416 -12.73 -24.16 -10.02
CA GLY A 416 -11.42 -24.31 -9.40
C GLY A 416 -11.12 -25.77 -9.05
N LEU A 417 -9.86 -26.04 -8.72
CA LEU A 417 -9.43 -27.30 -8.14
C LEU A 417 -9.24 -27.09 -6.63
N ALA A 418 -10.08 -27.75 -5.83
CA ALA A 418 -9.91 -27.86 -4.39
C ALA A 418 -8.93 -29.01 -4.12
N ILE A 419 -7.86 -28.74 -3.38
CA ILE A 419 -6.81 -29.71 -3.03
C ILE A 419 -6.88 -29.95 -1.53
N ASP A 420 -6.83 -31.20 -1.12
CA ASP A 420 -6.69 -31.61 0.29
C ASP A 420 -5.23 -32.04 0.52
N LEU A 421 -4.57 -31.46 1.53
CA LEU A 421 -3.12 -31.55 1.76
C LEU A 421 -2.75 -32.32 3.03
#